data_AF-A0A0D2XJ45-F1
#
_entry.id   AF-A0A0D2XJ45-F1
#
_cell.length_a   1.000
_cell.length_b   1.000
_cell.length_c   1.000
_cell.angle_alpha   90.00
_cell.angle_beta   90.00
_cell.angle_gamma   90.00
#
_symmetry.space_group_name_H-M   'P 1'
#
loop_
_entity.id
_entity.type
_entity.pdbx_description
1 polymer ?
#
loop_
_entity_poly.entity_id
_entity_poly.type
_entity_poly.pdbx_seq_one_letter_code
_entity_poly.pdbx_strand_id
1 'polypeptide(L)'
;MSTPALRAEVAVYRSLCSSRQMRLRIVGIGPTLASSLRRLASLNVGTGSCRPIMAAACTENAGATVLAAGHQCPPPTVVQILQDFNVNVLAGDSSQIISIVHQISTMSDMKKRIKIGKVIYTSEGLSIIQRAQIYEVLGPVIIYSIIGGAEAGPYGASSPFLVDLDPETNCNDFIIDTRMTVIEVFPLSCTAGESGCIAEPLPDGETGVIAQTVLTRLRHPVIRYITGDIGSLHSLPHKAVGRIAKHDLRHYRVLRLRGRDHRFSFMWDGCDFQFDKLNKILSDPQSGVLLWQVILEKMQPSQEISLEIRLLSGQSSGDTVHLQTLLDLLKAYLDVSVSNEHKFKITFVNNVLGFELSETGRKVIRFVDHSF
;
A
#
# COMPACT_ATOMS: atom_id res chain seq x y z
N MET A 1 -42.47 -15.56 -31.43
CA MET A 1 -41.14 -14.99 -31.68
C MET A 1 -40.79 -14.06 -30.52
N SER A 2 -39.97 -14.55 -29.61
CA SER A 2 -39.40 -13.79 -28.49
C SER A 2 -38.18 -14.56 -27.99
N THR A 3 -37.05 -13.89 -27.95
CA THR A 3 -35.68 -14.42 -28.11
C THR A 3 -35.18 -15.20 -26.89
N PRO A 4 -34.43 -16.31 -27.05
CA PRO A 4 -34.06 -17.23 -25.95
C PRO A 4 -32.81 -16.82 -25.14
N ALA A 5 -32.17 -15.70 -25.47
CA ALA A 5 -30.84 -15.35 -24.95
C ALA A 5 -30.82 -14.87 -23.47
N LEU A 6 -31.91 -14.28 -22.97
CA LEU A 6 -31.94 -13.73 -21.60
C LEU A 6 -32.21 -14.77 -20.49
N ARG A 7 -32.60 -16.01 -20.84
CA ARG A 7 -32.82 -17.07 -19.84
C ARG A 7 -31.59 -17.94 -19.56
N ALA A 8 -30.54 -17.84 -20.38
CA ALA A 8 -29.28 -18.56 -20.16
C ALA A 8 -28.33 -17.85 -19.18
N GLU A 9 -28.29 -16.51 -19.16
CA GLU A 9 -27.38 -15.74 -18.29
C GLU A 9 -27.73 -15.82 -16.79
N VAL A 10 -29.02 -15.93 -16.45
CA VAL A 10 -29.46 -16.02 -15.04
C VAL A 10 -29.29 -17.43 -14.47
N ALA A 11 -29.25 -18.46 -15.32
CA ALA A 11 -29.04 -19.85 -14.90
C ALA A 11 -27.56 -20.17 -14.62
N VAL A 12 -26.62 -19.55 -15.34
CA VAL A 12 -25.18 -19.76 -15.15
C VAL A 12 -24.67 -19.14 -13.85
N TYR A 13 -25.20 -17.97 -13.43
CA TYR A 13 -24.85 -17.36 -12.13
C TYR A 13 -25.42 -18.13 -10.92
N ARG A 14 -26.60 -18.78 -11.05
CA ARG A 14 -27.14 -19.64 -9.98
C ARG A 14 -26.46 -21.01 -9.92
N SER A 15 -26.06 -21.58 -11.06
CA SER A 15 -25.38 -22.88 -11.11
C SER A 15 -23.96 -22.80 -10.54
N LEU A 16 -23.23 -21.71 -10.77
CA LEU A 16 -21.86 -21.51 -10.25
C LEU A 16 -21.81 -21.09 -8.77
N CYS A 17 -22.91 -20.57 -8.21
CA CYS A 17 -23.04 -20.35 -6.76
C CYS A 17 -23.53 -21.59 -5.99
N SER A 18 -23.99 -22.65 -6.69
CA SER A 18 -24.46 -23.90 -6.05
C SER A 18 -23.37 -24.97 -5.91
N SER A 19 -22.25 -24.82 -6.62
CA SER A 19 -21.05 -25.65 -6.43
C SER A 19 -20.16 -25.00 -5.37
N ARG A 20 -19.84 -25.78 -4.34
CA ARG A 20 -19.01 -25.43 -3.16
C ARG A 20 -17.55 -25.01 -3.47
N GLN A 21 -17.24 -24.42 -4.62
CA GLN A 21 -15.88 -24.28 -5.14
C GLN A 21 -15.41 -22.88 -5.51
N MET A 22 -16.23 -21.84 -5.40
CA MET A 22 -15.75 -20.45 -5.46
C MET A 22 -15.74 -19.79 -4.07
N ARG A 23 -15.12 -20.48 -3.10
CA ARG A 23 -14.48 -19.77 -1.99
C ARG A 23 -13.23 -19.16 -2.59
N LEU A 24 -13.01 -17.87 -2.41
CA LEU A 24 -11.65 -17.33 -2.42
C LEU A 24 -10.91 -18.11 -1.32
N ARG A 25 -10.30 -19.21 -1.72
CA ARG A 25 -9.48 -20.05 -0.87
C ARG A 25 -8.20 -19.26 -0.62
N ILE A 26 -8.24 -18.34 0.33
CA ILE A 26 -7.11 -18.20 1.25
C ILE A 26 -7.15 -19.48 2.11
N VAL A 27 -6.89 -20.64 1.50
CA VAL A 27 -6.87 -21.94 2.19
C VAL A 27 -5.43 -22.20 2.56
N GLY A 28 -5.17 -22.10 3.85
CA GLY A 28 -3.86 -22.41 4.41
C GLY A 28 -3.63 -21.95 5.84
N ILE A 29 -4.68 -21.72 6.65
CA ILE A 29 -4.55 -21.73 8.11
C ILE A 29 -5.72 -22.59 8.62
N GLY A 30 -5.40 -23.71 9.27
CA GLY A 30 -6.31 -24.83 9.53
C GLY A 30 -7.58 -24.53 10.37
N PRO A 31 -8.41 -25.57 10.60
CA PRO A 31 -9.73 -25.46 11.23
C PRO A 31 -9.73 -25.00 12.71
N THR A 32 -8.57 -24.75 13.32
CA THR A 32 -8.45 -24.24 14.69
C THR A 32 -8.69 -22.73 14.84
N LEU A 33 -8.83 -21.97 13.74
CA LEU A 33 -9.25 -20.56 13.77
C LEU A 33 -10.74 -20.35 13.46
N ALA A 34 -11.45 -21.40 13.01
CA ALA A 34 -12.87 -21.31 12.65
C ALA A 34 -13.81 -21.25 13.87
N SER A 35 -13.33 -21.61 15.07
CA SER A 35 -14.13 -21.61 16.31
C SER A 35 -14.20 -20.25 17.03
N SER A 36 -13.44 -19.25 16.58
CA SER A 36 -13.45 -17.88 17.14
C SER A 36 -14.32 -16.89 16.33
N LEU A 37 -15.01 -17.35 15.27
CA LEU A 37 -15.73 -16.50 14.31
C LEU A 37 -17.13 -16.07 14.80
N ARG A 38 -17.22 -15.45 15.98
CA ARG A 38 -18.40 -14.65 16.34
C ARG A 38 -18.07 -13.16 16.11
N ARG A 39 -18.66 -12.63 15.03
CA ARG A 39 -18.70 -11.20 14.65
C ARG A 39 -17.33 -10.57 14.35
N LEU A 40 -16.82 -10.80 13.14
CA LEU A 40 -15.75 -9.97 12.57
C LEU A 40 -16.39 -8.68 12.04
N ALA A 41 -16.15 -7.55 12.68
CA ALA A 41 -16.45 -6.23 12.14
C ALA A 41 -15.11 -5.61 11.73
N SER A 42 -14.93 -5.33 10.44
CA SER A 42 -13.71 -4.75 9.87
C SER A 42 -13.99 -3.33 9.41
N LEU A 43 -13.33 -2.34 9.98
CA LEU A 43 -13.41 -0.96 9.48
C LEU A 43 -12.30 -0.74 8.45
N ASN A 44 -12.66 -0.39 7.22
CA ASN A 44 -11.69 -0.03 6.18
C ASN A 44 -11.57 1.49 6.03
N VAL A 45 -10.37 2.00 6.28
CA VAL A 45 -9.96 3.39 6.06
C VAL A 45 -8.73 3.35 5.16
N GLY A 46 -8.81 3.81 3.92
CA GLY A 46 -7.59 3.91 3.09
C GLY A 46 -7.60 5.23 2.33
N THR A 47 -6.94 5.36 1.19
CA THR A 47 -6.97 6.58 0.34
C THR A 47 -7.86 6.41 -0.90
N GLY A 48 -8.08 7.47 -1.70
CA GLY A 48 -8.99 7.49 -2.86
C GLY A 48 -8.67 6.50 -4.01
N SER A 49 -7.76 5.55 -3.79
CA SER A 49 -7.33 4.52 -4.74
C SER A 49 -8.22 3.27 -4.69
N CYS A 50 -8.07 2.32 -5.63
CA CYS A 50 -8.80 1.03 -5.63
C CYS A 50 -8.45 0.09 -4.44
N ARG A 51 -7.50 0.47 -3.58
CA ARG A 51 -6.88 -0.39 -2.57
C ARG A 51 -7.72 -0.65 -1.30
N PRO A 52 -8.46 0.33 -0.73
CA PRO A 52 -9.37 0.06 0.40
C PRO A 52 -10.54 -0.83 -0.03
N ILE A 53 -10.97 -0.74 -1.30
CA ILE A 53 -11.97 -1.63 -1.89
C ILE A 53 -11.44 -3.06 -1.97
N MET A 54 -10.16 -3.22 -2.31
CA MET A 54 -9.50 -4.54 -2.35
C MET A 54 -9.40 -5.17 -0.95
N ALA A 55 -8.99 -4.42 0.07
CA ALA A 55 -8.95 -4.90 1.45
C ALA A 55 -10.36 -5.26 1.96
N ALA A 56 -11.36 -4.43 1.65
CA ALA A 56 -12.77 -4.71 1.92
C ALA A 56 -13.25 -6.01 1.27
N ALA A 57 -13.01 -6.19 -0.03
CA ALA A 57 -13.42 -7.40 -0.74
C ALA A 57 -12.71 -8.65 -0.20
N CYS A 58 -11.43 -8.55 0.18
CA CYS A 58 -10.70 -9.68 0.79
C CYS A 58 -11.28 -10.06 2.16
N THR A 59 -11.60 -9.07 2.99
CA THR A 59 -12.16 -9.30 4.33
C THR A 59 -13.60 -9.80 4.28
N GLU A 60 -14.43 -9.28 3.38
CA GLU A 60 -15.78 -9.78 3.13
C GLU A 60 -15.76 -11.24 2.66
N ASN A 61 -14.89 -11.58 1.69
CA ASN A 61 -14.72 -12.96 1.22
C ASN A 61 -14.20 -13.91 2.32
N ALA A 62 -13.51 -13.38 3.33
CA ALA A 62 -13.10 -14.13 4.51
C ALA A 62 -14.23 -14.31 5.55
N GLY A 63 -15.43 -13.76 5.30
CA GLY A 63 -16.61 -13.87 6.16
C GLY A 63 -16.74 -12.74 7.20
N ALA A 64 -16.01 -11.64 7.04
CA ALA A 64 -16.17 -10.46 7.88
C ALA A 64 -17.38 -9.62 7.46
N THR A 65 -18.01 -8.95 8.44
CA THR A 65 -18.90 -7.82 8.20
C THR A 65 -18.04 -6.57 8.03
N VAL A 66 -18.07 -5.98 6.83
CA VAL A 66 -17.23 -4.82 6.52
C VAL A 66 -18.01 -3.53 6.79
N LEU A 67 -17.41 -2.64 7.59
CA LEU A 67 -17.81 -1.25 7.75
C LEU A 67 -16.87 -0.41 6.89
N ALA A 68 -17.39 0.18 5.82
CA ALA A 68 -16.61 1.05 4.95
C ALA A 68 -16.71 2.49 5.46
N ALA A 69 -15.73 2.95 6.25
CA ALA A 69 -15.66 4.36 6.67
C ALA A 69 -15.23 5.27 5.52
N GLY A 70 -14.40 4.77 4.61
CA GLY A 70 -13.87 5.55 3.49
C GLY A 70 -12.69 6.44 3.91
N HIS A 71 -12.01 7.00 2.91
CA HIS A 71 -10.73 7.71 3.10
C HIS A 71 -10.84 9.09 3.72
N GLN A 72 -11.97 9.77 3.50
CA GLN A 72 -12.21 11.12 3.97
C GLN A 72 -12.84 11.15 5.38
N CYS A 73 -13.05 9.97 5.99
CA CYS A 73 -13.66 9.89 7.30
C CYS A 73 -12.68 10.38 8.37
N PRO A 74 -13.01 11.46 9.10
CA PRO A 74 -12.09 12.01 10.09
C PRO A 74 -11.77 10.98 11.20
N PRO A 75 -10.54 10.94 11.73
CA PRO A 75 -10.16 10.00 12.79
C PRO A 75 -11.11 9.97 14.00
N PRO A 76 -11.65 11.10 14.50
CA PRO A 76 -12.62 11.07 15.61
C PRO A 76 -13.91 10.29 15.28
N THR A 77 -14.43 10.45 14.07
CA THR A 77 -15.62 9.74 13.59
C THR A 77 -15.34 8.25 13.45
N VAL A 78 -14.16 7.89 12.94
CA VAL A 78 -13.70 6.50 12.88
C VAL A 78 -13.66 5.88 14.28
N VAL A 79 -13.08 6.57 15.27
CA VAL A 79 -13.02 6.08 16.65
C VAL A 79 -14.43 5.86 17.25
N GLN A 80 -15.38 6.73 16.94
CA GLN A 80 -16.78 6.56 17.36
C GLN A 80 -17.39 5.28 16.76
N ILE A 81 -17.20 5.04 15.47
CA ILE A 81 -17.68 3.82 14.79
C ILE A 81 -17.05 2.56 15.41
N LEU A 82 -15.74 2.60 15.72
CA LEU A 82 -15.04 1.47 16.34
C LEU A 82 -15.71 1.03 17.65
N GLN A 83 -16.24 1.99 18.42
CA GLN A 83 -16.92 1.73 19.68
C GLN A 83 -18.36 1.24 19.48
N ASP A 84 -19.15 1.99 18.71
CA ASP A 84 -20.58 1.74 18.55
C ASP A 84 -20.83 0.34 17.98
N PHE A 85 -19.96 -0.10 17.07
CA PHE A 85 -20.06 -1.41 16.43
C PHE A 85 -19.18 -2.50 17.06
N ASN A 86 -18.44 -2.19 18.14
CA ASN A 86 -17.48 -3.10 18.78
C ASN A 86 -16.53 -3.77 17.75
N VAL A 87 -15.92 -2.95 16.91
CA VAL A 87 -15.03 -3.39 15.83
C VAL A 87 -13.83 -4.14 16.41
N ASN A 88 -13.51 -5.30 15.84
CA ASN A 88 -12.41 -6.15 16.28
C ASN A 88 -11.24 -6.23 15.30
N VAL A 89 -11.41 -5.69 14.09
CA VAL A 89 -10.35 -5.56 13.08
C VAL A 89 -10.31 -4.13 12.55
N LEU A 90 -9.15 -3.49 12.65
CA LEU A 90 -8.87 -2.22 11.98
C LEU A 90 -8.08 -2.51 10.71
N ALA A 91 -8.59 -2.10 9.56
CA ALA A 91 -7.96 -2.32 8.27
C ALA A 91 -7.78 -1.02 7.50
N GLY A 92 -6.66 -0.87 6.79
CA GLY A 92 -6.39 0.38 6.09
C GLY A 92 -4.96 0.56 5.62
N ASP A 93 -4.67 1.74 5.09
CA ASP A 93 -3.29 2.13 4.81
C ASP A 93 -2.55 2.44 6.12
N SER A 94 -1.24 2.22 6.16
CA SER A 94 -0.46 2.37 7.39
C SER A 94 -0.55 3.78 7.96
N SER A 95 -0.50 4.83 7.14
CA SER A 95 -0.65 6.23 7.56
C SER A 95 -1.98 6.47 8.28
N GLN A 96 -3.08 5.96 7.73
CA GLN A 96 -4.42 6.09 8.29
C GLN A 96 -4.56 5.31 9.60
N ILE A 97 -4.03 4.08 9.66
CA ILE A 97 -3.99 3.29 10.89
C ILE A 97 -3.26 4.05 11.99
N ILE A 98 -2.10 4.64 11.69
CA ILE A 98 -1.31 5.40 12.66
C ILE A 98 -2.04 6.68 13.11
N SER A 99 -2.69 7.39 12.20
CA SER A 99 -3.51 8.56 12.53
C SER A 99 -4.65 8.20 13.50
N ILE A 100 -5.36 7.09 13.25
CA ILE A 100 -6.43 6.59 14.12
C ILE A 100 -5.87 6.15 15.48
N VAL A 101 -4.73 5.44 15.49
CA VAL A 101 -4.06 5.00 16.72
C VAL A 101 -3.62 6.21 17.55
N HIS A 102 -3.08 7.24 16.93
CA HIS A 102 -2.73 8.50 17.59
C HIS A 102 -3.98 9.17 18.17
N GLN A 103 -5.09 9.25 17.42
CA GLN A 103 -6.36 9.76 17.93
C GLN A 103 -6.89 8.96 19.11
N ILE A 104 -6.72 7.64 19.13
CA ILE A 104 -7.11 6.81 20.29
C ILE A 104 -6.23 7.12 21.50
N SER A 105 -4.93 7.37 21.30
CA SER A 105 -4.00 7.68 22.40
C SER A 105 -4.32 8.99 23.11
N THR A 106 -4.91 9.96 22.41
CA THR A 106 -5.26 11.27 23.00
C THR A 106 -6.57 11.24 23.78
N MET A 107 -7.33 10.13 23.75
CA MET A 107 -8.64 10.01 24.40
C MET A 107 -8.60 9.07 25.62
N SER A 108 -8.67 9.63 26.84
CA SER A 108 -8.52 8.89 28.10
C SER A 108 -9.68 7.92 28.43
N ASP A 109 -10.93 8.28 28.13
CA ASP A 109 -12.11 7.48 28.51
C ASP A 109 -12.54 6.47 27.43
N MET A 110 -12.21 6.78 26.18
CA MET A 110 -12.65 6.07 24.98
C MET A 110 -11.85 4.78 24.73
N LYS A 111 -10.61 4.72 25.23
CA LYS A 111 -9.68 3.61 25.04
C LYS A 111 -10.22 2.27 25.54
N LYS A 112 -10.97 2.26 26.66
CA LYS A 112 -11.47 1.02 27.30
C LYS A 112 -12.58 0.30 26.52
N ARG A 113 -13.24 0.99 25.59
CA ARG A 113 -14.37 0.42 24.82
C ARG A 113 -13.94 -0.19 23.48
N ILE A 114 -12.71 0.10 23.04
CA ILE A 114 -12.17 -0.37 21.77
C ILE A 114 -11.66 -1.81 21.96
N LYS A 115 -12.12 -2.73 21.11
CA LYS A 115 -11.85 -4.18 21.20
C LYS A 115 -11.10 -4.72 19.98
N ILE A 116 -10.21 -3.91 19.42
CA ILE A 116 -9.40 -4.30 18.28
C ILE A 116 -8.47 -5.44 18.71
N GLY A 117 -8.58 -6.59 18.05
CA GLY A 117 -7.68 -7.72 18.24
C GLY A 117 -6.73 -7.93 17.06
N LYS A 118 -7.03 -7.32 15.91
CA LYS A 118 -6.22 -7.43 14.69
C LYS A 118 -6.12 -6.10 13.96
N VAL A 119 -4.96 -5.87 13.37
CA VAL A 119 -4.72 -4.76 12.45
C VAL A 119 -4.31 -5.34 11.10
N ILE A 120 -4.88 -4.85 10.01
CA ILE A 120 -4.52 -5.28 8.64
C ILE A 120 -4.11 -4.03 7.87
N TYR A 121 -2.83 -3.90 7.55
CA TYR A 121 -2.35 -2.73 6.80
C TYR A 121 -2.09 -3.05 5.32
N THR A 122 -2.21 -2.04 4.47
CA THR A 122 -1.91 -2.09 3.04
C THR A 122 -0.97 -0.95 2.61
N SER A 123 -0.58 -0.99 1.33
CA SER A 123 0.14 0.06 0.60
C SER A 123 1.60 0.27 0.99
N GLU A 124 1.88 0.55 2.27
CA GLU A 124 3.22 0.90 2.75
C GLU A 124 3.62 0.07 3.98
N GLY A 125 4.92 -0.15 4.16
CA GLY A 125 5.44 -0.87 5.32
C GLY A 125 5.22 -0.10 6.62
N LEU A 126 4.97 -0.80 7.72
CA LEU A 126 5.00 -0.21 9.05
C LEU A 126 6.42 -0.24 9.61
N SER A 127 6.97 0.94 9.94
CA SER A 127 8.25 1.06 10.65
C SER A 127 8.18 0.45 12.06
N ILE A 128 9.34 0.14 12.65
CA ILE A 128 9.46 -0.40 14.01
C ILE A 128 8.74 0.50 15.02
N ILE A 129 8.94 1.81 14.90
CA ILE A 129 8.36 2.81 15.80
C ILE A 129 6.83 2.86 15.66
N GLN A 130 6.31 2.82 14.42
CA GLN A 130 4.87 2.78 14.16
C GLN A 130 4.23 1.51 14.74
N ARG A 131 4.90 0.36 14.65
CA ARG A 131 4.44 -0.89 15.28
C ARG A 131 4.45 -0.79 16.81
N ALA A 132 5.49 -0.21 17.39
CA ALA A 132 5.58 0.00 18.83
C ALA A 132 4.42 0.88 19.34
N GLN A 133 4.11 1.97 18.63
CA GLN A 133 2.98 2.83 18.94
C GLN A 133 1.63 2.10 18.85
N ILE A 134 1.43 1.25 17.83
CA ILE A 134 0.23 0.40 17.73
C ILE A 134 0.09 -0.48 18.97
N TYR A 135 1.17 -1.15 19.39
CA TYR A 135 1.15 -2.02 20.56
C TYR A 135 0.93 -1.27 21.87
N GLU A 136 1.51 -0.08 22.03
CA GLU A 136 1.32 0.76 23.21
C GLU A 136 -0.14 1.21 23.38
N VAL A 137 -0.80 1.54 22.27
CA VAL A 137 -2.16 2.06 22.28
C VAL A 137 -3.20 0.94 22.30
N LEU A 138 -3.08 -0.06 21.43
CA LEU A 138 -4.09 -1.11 21.25
C LEU A 138 -3.80 -2.38 22.04
N GLY A 139 -2.62 -2.49 22.67
CA GLY A 139 -2.18 -3.72 23.33
C GLY A 139 -1.67 -4.77 22.33
N PRO A 140 -1.58 -6.05 22.72
CA PRO A 140 -0.96 -7.12 21.93
C PRO A 140 -1.88 -7.60 20.78
N VAL A 141 -2.16 -6.71 19.82
CA VAL A 141 -2.93 -7.01 18.61
C VAL A 141 -2.12 -7.81 17.61
N ILE A 142 -2.79 -8.59 16.76
CA ILE A 142 -2.10 -9.30 15.68
C ILE A 142 -2.07 -8.40 14.44
N ILE A 143 -0.87 -8.06 13.97
CA ILE A 143 -0.68 -7.21 12.79
C ILE A 143 -0.45 -8.07 11.55
N TYR A 144 -1.31 -7.92 10.54
CA TYR A 144 -1.21 -8.53 9.22
C TYR A 144 -0.96 -7.46 8.15
N SER A 145 -0.46 -7.88 7.00
CA SER A 145 -0.37 -7.01 5.82
C SER A 145 -0.93 -7.71 4.59
N ILE A 146 -1.50 -6.95 3.66
CA ILE A 146 -1.91 -7.43 2.35
C ILE A 146 -1.18 -6.61 1.30
N ILE A 147 -0.59 -7.29 0.31
CA ILE A 147 -0.03 -6.65 -0.87
C ILE A 147 -0.92 -6.89 -2.10
N GLY A 148 -1.11 -5.81 -2.86
CA GLY A 148 -1.76 -5.82 -4.14
C GLY A 148 -1.52 -4.52 -4.90
N GLY A 149 -1.86 -4.52 -6.19
CA GLY A 149 -1.83 -3.35 -7.05
C GLY A 149 -3.20 -3.08 -7.68
N ALA A 150 -3.43 -1.87 -8.20
CA ALA A 150 -4.66 -1.59 -8.95
C ALA A 150 -4.73 -2.44 -10.25
N GLU A 151 -3.55 -2.77 -10.78
CA GLU A 151 -3.33 -3.57 -11.97
C GLU A 151 -3.55 -5.06 -11.69
N ALA A 152 -3.05 -5.61 -10.59
CA ALA A 152 -3.09 -7.05 -10.33
C ALA A 152 -4.20 -7.50 -9.36
N GLY A 153 -4.75 -6.58 -8.56
CA GLY A 153 -5.51 -6.95 -7.37
C GLY A 153 -4.58 -7.49 -6.26
N PRO A 154 -5.13 -8.19 -5.26
CA PRO A 154 -4.39 -8.71 -4.12
C PRO A 154 -3.69 -10.01 -4.51
N TYR A 155 -2.39 -10.12 -4.22
CA TYR A 155 -1.61 -11.29 -4.62
C TYR A 155 -0.69 -11.83 -3.53
N GLY A 156 -0.60 -11.17 -2.37
CA GLY A 156 0.16 -11.68 -1.23
C GLY A 156 -0.35 -11.19 0.11
N ALA A 157 0.03 -11.91 1.17
CA ALA A 157 -0.30 -11.54 2.54
C ALA A 157 0.86 -11.84 3.50
N SER A 158 1.09 -10.93 4.44
CA SER A 158 2.04 -11.09 5.54
C SER A 158 1.31 -11.47 6.82
N SER A 159 1.87 -12.43 7.55
CA SER A 159 1.34 -12.93 8.81
C SER A 159 2.49 -13.26 9.76
N PRO A 160 2.46 -12.78 11.01
CA PRO A 160 3.55 -13.02 11.98
C PRO A 160 3.72 -14.52 12.30
N PHE A 161 2.68 -15.30 12.03
CA PHE A 161 2.66 -16.74 12.19
C PHE A 161 3.37 -17.51 11.08
N LEU A 162 3.55 -16.90 9.92
CA LEU A 162 4.06 -17.57 8.72
C LEU A 162 5.39 -16.98 8.24
N VAL A 163 5.60 -15.68 8.40
CA VAL A 163 6.86 -15.00 8.03
C VAL A 163 7.45 -14.29 9.23
N ASP A 164 8.77 -14.31 9.35
CA ASP A 164 9.48 -13.63 10.44
C ASP A 164 9.51 -12.13 10.16
N LEU A 165 9.28 -11.36 11.21
CA LEU A 165 9.56 -9.94 11.17
C LEU A 165 11.01 -9.79 11.59
N ASP A 166 11.86 -9.43 10.64
CA ASP A 166 13.22 -9.04 10.92
C ASP A 166 13.25 -7.52 11.03
N PRO A 167 13.32 -6.95 12.25
CA PRO A 167 13.32 -5.51 12.45
C PRO A 167 14.61 -4.84 11.95
N GLU A 168 15.70 -5.59 11.74
CA GLU A 168 16.95 -5.00 11.24
C GLU A 168 16.95 -4.83 9.73
N THR A 169 16.19 -5.67 9.02
CA THR A 169 15.96 -5.51 7.60
C THR A 169 14.71 -4.67 7.40
N ASN A 170 14.82 -3.47 6.80
CA ASN A 170 13.67 -2.66 6.35
C ASN A 170 12.91 -3.34 5.18
N CYS A 171 12.57 -4.62 5.36
CA CYS A 171 12.00 -5.51 4.38
C CYS A 171 10.65 -6.02 4.88
N ASN A 172 9.72 -6.25 3.95
CA ASN A 172 8.43 -6.85 4.27
C ASN A 172 8.28 -8.17 3.51
N ASP A 173 8.06 -9.25 4.26
CA ASP A 173 7.85 -10.58 3.70
C ASP A 173 6.36 -10.87 3.51
N PHE A 174 6.01 -11.32 2.32
CA PHE A 174 4.64 -11.68 1.94
C PHE A 174 4.62 -13.09 1.38
N ILE A 175 3.60 -13.86 1.75
CA ILE A 175 3.34 -15.16 1.14
C ILE A 175 2.48 -14.96 -0.08
N ILE A 176 2.94 -15.52 -1.19
CA ILE A 176 2.26 -15.50 -2.49
C ILE A 176 1.89 -16.92 -2.92
N ASP A 177 0.74 -17.08 -3.60
CA ASP A 177 0.31 -18.35 -4.20
C ASP A 177 0.63 -18.35 -5.70
N THR A 178 1.54 -19.21 -6.12
CA THR A 178 2.00 -19.29 -7.52
C THR A 178 0.94 -19.79 -8.48
N ARG A 179 -0.17 -20.36 -7.99
CA ARG A 179 -1.33 -20.72 -8.81
C ARG A 179 -2.16 -19.49 -9.18
N MET A 180 -2.06 -18.42 -8.39
CA MET A 180 -2.82 -17.18 -8.57
C MET A 180 -2.00 -16.15 -9.34
N THR A 181 -0.75 -15.97 -8.94
CA THR A 181 0.15 -14.96 -9.49
C THR A 181 1.56 -15.53 -9.60
N VAL A 182 2.14 -15.44 -10.79
CA VAL A 182 3.56 -15.72 -11.02
C VAL A 182 4.33 -14.44 -10.79
N ILE A 183 5.33 -14.51 -9.91
CA ILE A 183 6.26 -13.41 -9.67
C ILE A 183 7.61 -13.79 -10.25
N GLU A 184 8.22 -12.86 -10.96
CA GLU A 184 9.56 -12.94 -11.51
C GLU A 184 10.37 -11.74 -11.01
N VAL A 185 11.67 -11.92 -10.77
CA VAL A 185 12.57 -10.84 -10.35
C VAL A 185 13.60 -10.64 -11.45
N PHE A 186 13.76 -9.41 -11.95
CA PHE A 186 14.70 -9.08 -13.02
C PHE A 186 15.85 -8.19 -12.52
N PRO A 187 17.00 -8.15 -13.21
CA PRO A 187 18.07 -7.22 -12.89
C PRO A 187 17.58 -5.77 -12.78
N LEU A 188 18.17 -4.97 -11.89
CA LEU A 188 17.83 -3.55 -11.71
C LEU A 188 18.05 -2.70 -12.97
N SER A 189 18.83 -3.17 -13.94
CA SER A 189 18.99 -2.50 -15.23
C SER A 189 17.75 -2.62 -16.14
N CYS A 190 16.82 -3.51 -15.85
CA CYS A 190 15.64 -3.75 -16.67
C CYS A 190 14.69 -2.54 -16.60
N THR A 191 14.43 -1.92 -17.76
CA THR A 191 13.50 -0.78 -17.88
C THR A 191 12.22 -1.22 -18.59
N ALA A 192 11.09 -0.63 -18.18
CA ALA A 192 9.80 -0.82 -18.84
C ALA A 192 9.79 -0.08 -20.19
N GLY A 193 10.42 -0.64 -21.22
CA GLY A 193 10.44 -0.02 -22.54
C GLY A 193 11.42 -0.61 -23.56
N GLU A 194 12.47 -1.33 -23.12
CA GLU A 194 13.43 -1.94 -24.05
C GLU A 194 12.86 -3.22 -24.67
N SER A 195 12.07 -3.01 -25.73
CA SER A 195 11.58 -4.05 -26.61
C SER A 195 12.74 -4.65 -27.40
N GLY A 196 13.37 -5.70 -26.87
CA GLY A 196 14.37 -6.45 -27.63
C GLY A 196 14.99 -7.65 -26.91
N CYS A 197 15.37 -7.50 -25.65
CA CYS A 197 15.97 -8.60 -24.88
C CYS A 197 15.04 -9.02 -23.74
N ILE A 198 14.55 -10.25 -23.80
CA ILE A 198 13.91 -10.89 -22.65
C ILE A 198 15.01 -11.12 -21.62
N ALA A 199 15.17 -10.20 -20.68
CA ALA A 199 16.04 -10.43 -19.52
C ALA A 199 15.60 -11.72 -18.84
N GLU A 200 16.55 -12.57 -18.47
CA GLU A 200 16.25 -13.76 -17.68
C GLU A 200 15.96 -13.35 -16.23
N PRO A 201 15.00 -14.02 -15.56
CA PRO A 201 14.77 -13.80 -14.14
C PRO A 201 16.02 -14.15 -13.33
N LEU A 202 16.29 -13.35 -12.30
CA LEU A 202 17.31 -13.62 -11.31
C LEU A 202 16.95 -14.87 -10.50
N PRO A 203 17.96 -15.62 -10.01
CA PRO A 203 17.76 -16.71 -9.07
C PRO A 203 17.06 -16.29 -7.77
N ASP A 204 16.49 -17.28 -7.07
CA ASP A 204 15.95 -17.12 -5.73
C ASP A 204 16.96 -16.44 -4.78
N GLY A 205 16.48 -15.50 -3.99
CA GLY A 205 17.27 -14.73 -3.02
C GLY A 205 17.94 -13.47 -3.59
N GLU A 206 18.10 -13.37 -4.91
CA GLU A 206 18.69 -12.18 -5.53
C GLU A 206 17.69 -11.02 -5.61
N THR A 207 18.20 -9.81 -5.41
CA THR A 207 17.39 -8.59 -5.35
C THR A 207 17.32 -7.93 -6.73
N GLY A 208 16.11 -7.61 -7.17
CA GLY A 208 15.86 -6.98 -8.45
C GLY A 208 14.47 -6.36 -8.55
N VAL A 209 14.08 -5.97 -9.77
CA VAL A 209 12.77 -5.40 -10.07
C VAL A 209 11.74 -6.52 -10.17
N ILE A 210 10.60 -6.34 -9.51
CA ILE A 210 9.52 -7.32 -9.49
C ILE A 210 8.65 -7.16 -10.74
N ALA A 211 8.40 -8.29 -11.40
CA ALA A 211 7.36 -8.41 -12.41
C ALA A 211 6.30 -9.41 -11.96
N GLN A 212 5.06 -9.18 -12.38
CA GLN A 212 3.94 -10.03 -12.03
C GLN A 212 3.12 -10.45 -13.25
N THR A 213 2.65 -11.69 -13.21
CA THR A 213 1.66 -12.24 -14.14
C THR A 213 0.50 -12.82 -13.35
N VAL A 214 -0.72 -12.31 -13.56
CA VAL A 214 -1.91 -12.76 -12.84
C VAL A 214 -2.64 -13.83 -13.65
N LEU A 215 -2.75 -15.03 -13.10
CA LEU A 215 -3.27 -16.22 -13.80
C LEU A 215 -4.79 -16.39 -13.74
N THR A 216 -5.45 -15.63 -12.87
CA THR A 216 -6.89 -15.83 -12.55
C THR A 216 -7.78 -14.71 -13.05
N ARG A 217 -7.21 -13.68 -13.67
CA ARG A 217 -7.93 -12.46 -14.07
C ARG A 217 -8.44 -12.60 -15.51
N LEU A 218 -9.76 -12.61 -15.69
CA LEU A 218 -10.40 -12.75 -17.01
C LEU A 218 -10.50 -11.44 -17.81
N ARG A 219 -10.47 -10.28 -17.15
CA ARG A 219 -10.60 -8.95 -17.80
C ARG A 219 -9.35 -8.13 -17.58
N HIS A 220 -8.77 -7.55 -18.64
CA HIS A 220 -7.45 -6.89 -18.63
C HIS A 220 -6.39 -7.76 -17.96
N PRO A 221 -5.99 -8.88 -18.58
CA PRO A 221 -4.96 -9.75 -18.03
C PRO A 221 -3.65 -8.97 -17.85
N VAL A 222 -2.98 -9.24 -16.73
CA VAL A 222 -1.68 -8.64 -16.42
C VAL A 222 -0.62 -9.70 -16.68
N ILE A 223 0.27 -9.43 -17.63
CA ILE A 223 1.30 -10.37 -18.09
C ILE A 223 2.65 -9.67 -18.01
N ARG A 224 3.56 -10.24 -17.22
CA ARG A 224 4.94 -9.76 -16.98
C ARG A 224 5.00 -8.24 -16.77
N TYR A 225 4.08 -7.72 -15.97
CA TYR A 225 4.00 -6.31 -15.67
C TYR A 225 5.04 -5.94 -14.62
N ILE A 226 5.92 -5.00 -14.96
CA ILE A 226 6.92 -4.44 -14.04
C ILE A 226 6.20 -3.56 -13.01
N THR A 227 6.25 -3.95 -11.73
CA THR A 227 5.47 -3.28 -10.68
C THR A 227 6.10 -1.98 -10.19
N GLY A 228 7.38 -1.79 -10.49
CA GLY A 228 8.23 -0.74 -9.94
C GLY A 228 8.74 -1.08 -8.54
N ASP A 229 8.36 -2.22 -7.95
CA ASP A 229 8.83 -2.64 -6.64
C ASP A 229 10.16 -3.39 -6.75
N ILE A 230 11.00 -3.26 -5.73
CA ILE A 230 12.28 -3.94 -5.61
C ILE A 230 12.15 -5.03 -4.54
N GLY A 231 12.61 -6.24 -4.87
CA GLY A 231 12.56 -7.34 -3.92
C GLY A 231 13.24 -8.60 -4.42
N SER A 232 12.97 -9.69 -3.72
CA SER A 232 13.56 -11.01 -3.95
C SER A 232 12.56 -12.11 -3.62
N LEU A 233 12.68 -13.26 -4.27
CA LEU A 233 11.85 -14.45 -4.01
C LEU A 233 12.59 -15.48 -3.17
N HIS A 234 11.87 -16.08 -2.23
CA HIS A 234 12.42 -17.03 -1.26
C HIS A 234 11.50 -18.24 -1.11
N SER A 235 12.07 -19.31 -0.59
CA SER A 235 11.30 -20.47 -0.13
C SER A 235 10.57 -20.15 1.18
N LEU A 236 9.53 -20.94 1.49
CA LEU A 236 8.81 -20.81 2.76
C LEU A 236 9.75 -21.07 3.96
N PRO A 237 9.67 -20.26 5.03
CA PRO A 237 10.43 -20.52 6.25
C PRO A 237 9.88 -21.77 6.95
N HIS A 238 10.75 -22.47 7.68
CA HIS A 238 10.40 -23.72 8.36
C HIS A 238 9.17 -23.57 9.28
N LYS A 239 9.00 -22.42 9.93
CA LYS A 239 7.86 -22.14 10.80
C LYS A 239 6.50 -22.15 10.09
N ALA A 240 6.47 -21.87 8.78
CA ALA A 240 5.24 -21.87 7.99
C ALA A 240 4.80 -23.30 7.61
N VAL A 241 5.75 -24.24 7.50
CA VAL A 241 5.53 -25.60 6.99
C VAL A 241 4.50 -26.37 7.83
N GLY A 242 4.48 -26.17 9.15
CA GLY A 242 3.51 -26.80 10.06
C GLY A 242 2.11 -26.16 10.07
N ARG A 243 1.95 -24.99 9.45
CA ARG A 243 0.68 -24.22 9.47
C ARG A 243 -0.08 -24.27 8.15
N ILE A 244 0.60 -24.63 7.07
CA ILE A 244 0.06 -24.74 5.72
C ILE A 244 -0.20 -26.21 5.39
N ALA A 245 -1.25 -26.49 4.61
CA ALA A 245 -1.54 -27.85 4.18
C ALA A 245 -0.41 -28.39 3.29
N LYS A 246 0.03 -29.65 3.53
CA LYS A 246 1.19 -30.25 2.85
C LYS A 246 1.13 -30.16 1.31
N HIS A 247 -0.05 -30.31 0.73
CA HIS A 247 -0.24 -30.26 -0.73
C HIS A 247 -0.12 -28.85 -1.31
N ASP A 248 -0.32 -27.81 -0.50
CA ASP A 248 -0.22 -26.42 -0.93
C ASP A 248 1.20 -25.85 -0.75
N LEU A 249 2.06 -26.47 0.06
CA LEU A 249 3.41 -25.97 0.37
C LEU A 249 4.23 -25.63 -0.87
N ARG A 250 4.16 -26.47 -1.92
CA ARG A 250 4.90 -26.28 -3.19
C ARG A 250 4.43 -25.07 -4.00
N HIS A 251 3.24 -24.56 -3.71
CA HIS A 251 2.62 -23.44 -4.41
C HIS A 251 2.83 -22.11 -3.69
N TYR A 252 3.36 -22.13 -2.47
CA TYR A 252 3.59 -20.93 -1.69
C TYR A 252 5.06 -20.54 -1.72
N ARG A 253 5.30 -19.24 -1.91
CA ARG A 253 6.63 -18.62 -1.90
C ARG A 253 6.61 -17.37 -1.04
N VAL A 254 7.79 -16.93 -0.60
CA VAL A 254 7.94 -15.66 0.12
C VAL A 254 8.48 -14.62 -0.84
N LEU A 255 7.72 -13.55 -1.04
CA LEU A 255 8.15 -12.32 -1.69
C LEU A 255 8.66 -11.37 -0.62
N ARG A 256 9.97 -11.09 -0.63
CA ARG A 256 10.59 -10.09 0.24
C ARG A 256 10.70 -8.77 -0.50
N LEU A 257 9.89 -7.80 -0.09
CA LEU A 257 9.94 -6.43 -0.61
C LEU A 257 10.96 -5.60 0.15
N ARG A 258 11.74 -4.83 -0.59
CA ARG A 258 12.75 -3.90 -0.05
C ARG A 258 12.42 -2.43 -0.27
N GLY A 259 11.35 -2.15 -1.02
CA GLY A 259 10.93 -0.80 -1.36
C GLY A 259 10.56 -0.69 -2.84
N ARG A 260 10.63 0.52 -3.36
CA ARG A 260 10.27 0.85 -4.74
C ARG A 260 11.50 1.35 -5.48
N ASP A 261 11.49 1.27 -6.79
CA ASP A 261 12.51 1.88 -7.61
C ASP A 261 12.34 3.40 -7.65
N HIS A 262 13.13 4.08 -6.81
CA HIS A 262 13.11 5.54 -6.64
C HIS A 262 13.55 6.30 -7.90
N ARG A 263 13.96 5.60 -8.98
CA ARG A 263 14.19 6.26 -10.27
C ARG A 263 12.89 6.68 -10.96
N PHE A 264 11.77 6.00 -10.68
CA PHE A 264 10.53 6.16 -11.44
C PHE A 264 9.35 6.70 -10.62
N SER A 265 9.33 6.45 -9.32
CA SER A 265 8.18 6.81 -8.47
C SER A 265 8.50 6.84 -6.98
N PHE A 266 7.61 7.45 -6.20
CA PHE A 266 7.63 7.46 -4.74
C PHE A 266 6.21 7.25 -4.17
N MET A 267 6.11 6.77 -2.94
CA MET A 267 4.83 6.63 -2.24
C MET A 267 4.66 7.72 -1.20
N TRP A 268 3.45 8.29 -1.12
CA TRP A 268 3.05 9.20 -0.05
C TRP A 268 1.57 9.03 0.27
N ASP A 269 1.26 8.97 1.56
CA ASP A 269 -0.09 8.75 2.08
C ASP A 269 -0.81 7.57 1.40
N GLY A 270 -0.14 6.43 1.27
CA GLY A 270 -0.69 5.22 0.63
C GLY A 270 -0.89 5.29 -0.89
N CYS A 271 -0.58 6.41 -1.54
CA CYS A 271 -0.67 6.61 -2.99
C CYS A 271 0.71 6.56 -3.68
N ASP A 272 0.76 6.09 -4.92
CA ASP A 272 1.98 6.05 -5.74
C ASP A 272 2.00 7.19 -6.75
N PHE A 273 3.11 7.93 -6.79
CA PHE A 273 3.31 9.09 -7.65
C PHE A 273 4.52 8.91 -8.55
N GLN A 274 4.30 9.09 -9.87
CA GLN A 274 5.35 8.94 -10.87
C GLN A 274 6.14 10.25 -11.06
N PHE A 275 7.47 10.16 -11.06
CA PHE A 275 8.33 11.32 -11.29
C PHE A 275 8.13 11.93 -12.67
N ASP A 276 7.84 11.12 -13.71
CA ASP A 276 7.60 11.65 -15.06
C ASP A 276 6.38 12.56 -15.14
N LYS A 277 5.31 12.21 -14.42
CA LYS A 277 4.09 13.02 -14.37
C LYS A 277 4.31 14.30 -13.58
N LEU A 278 4.98 14.20 -12.43
CA LEU A 278 5.35 15.37 -11.63
C LEU A 278 6.30 16.30 -12.43
N ASN A 279 7.27 15.73 -13.13
CA ASN A 279 8.20 16.47 -13.97
C ASN A 279 7.49 17.16 -15.14
N LYS A 280 6.43 16.55 -15.72
CA LYS A 280 5.62 17.23 -16.74
C LYS A 280 4.89 18.46 -16.19
N ILE A 281 4.34 18.38 -14.98
CA ILE A 281 3.68 19.52 -14.32
C ILE A 281 4.71 20.63 -14.02
N LEU A 282 5.85 20.26 -13.43
CA LEU A 282 6.87 21.20 -12.97
C LEU A 282 7.81 21.71 -14.07
N SER A 283 7.86 21.06 -15.22
CA SER A 283 8.64 21.54 -16.38
C SER A 283 7.78 22.28 -17.40
N ASP A 284 6.47 22.44 -17.15
CA ASP A 284 5.62 23.27 -17.99
C ASP A 284 6.17 24.70 -17.98
N PRO A 285 6.39 25.35 -19.14
CA PRO A 285 6.81 26.75 -19.19
C PRO A 285 5.92 27.70 -18.36
N GLN A 286 4.62 27.36 -18.24
CA GLN A 286 3.62 28.06 -17.42
C GLN A 286 3.72 27.71 -15.93
N SER A 287 4.71 26.94 -15.48
CA SER A 287 4.96 26.68 -14.06
C SER A 287 6.04 27.61 -13.49
N GLY A 288 6.90 28.18 -14.33
CA GLY A 288 7.99 29.08 -13.91
C GLY A 288 9.06 28.43 -13.02
N VAL A 289 9.00 27.11 -12.81
CA VAL A 289 9.91 26.35 -11.95
C VAL A 289 11.19 26.02 -12.71
N LEU A 290 12.33 26.34 -12.12
CA LEU A 290 13.66 26.04 -12.66
C LEU A 290 14.23 24.74 -12.12
N LEU A 291 14.10 24.54 -10.80
CA LEU A 291 14.56 23.34 -10.10
C LEU A 291 13.53 22.94 -9.06
N TRP A 292 13.43 21.64 -8.83
CA TRP A 292 12.54 21.08 -7.82
C TRP A 292 13.17 19.87 -7.15
N GLN A 293 12.71 19.59 -5.94
CA GLN A 293 13.11 18.46 -5.13
C GLN A 293 11.92 17.99 -4.30
N VAL A 294 11.73 16.68 -4.22
CA VAL A 294 10.75 16.03 -3.36
C VAL A 294 11.47 15.47 -2.14
N ILE A 295 10.95 15.73 -0.96
CA ILE A 295 11.49 15.27 0.32
C ILE A 295 10.36 14.59 1.10
N LEU A 296 10.60 13.35 1.54
CA LEU A 296 9.77 12.68 2.53
C LEU A 296 10.45 12.79 3.90
N GLU A 297 9.69 13.23 4.90
CA GLU A 297 10.19 13.39 6.27
C GLU A 297 9.19 12.79 7.26
N LYS A 298 9.70 12.31 8.40
CA LYS A 298 8.86 11.75 9.46
C LYS A 298 8.48 12.82 10.48
N MET A 299 7.18 13.08 10.60
CA MET A 299 6.64 14.08 11.54
C MET A 299 6.76 13.61 12.99
N GLN A 300 7.13 14.53 13.87
CA GLN A 300 7.08 14.35 15.32
C GLN A 300 5.95 15.23 15.91
N PRO A 301 5.10 14.73 16.82
CA PRO A 301 5.14 13.40 17.47
C PRO A 301 4.35 12.31 16.74
N SER A 302 3.58 12.62 15.68
CA SER A 302 2.59 11.71 15.09
C SER A 302 3.18 10.49 14.37
N GLN A 303 4.48 10.50 14.04
CA GLN A 303 5.17 9.48 13.24
C GLN A 303 4.57 9.27 11.83
N GLU A 304 3.79 10.23 11.35
CA GLU A 304 3.27 10.27 9.98
C GLU A 304 4.35 10.73 9.00
N ILE A 305 4.21 10.36 7.73
CA ILE A 305 5.13 10.79 6.67
C ILE A 305 4.61 12.09 6.06
N SER A 306 5.38 13.17 6.15
CA SER A 306 5.15 14.43 5.45
C SER A 306 5.87 14.48 4.11
N LEU A 307 5.25 15.15 3.14
CA LEU A 307 5.79 15.43 1.81
C LEU A 307 6.10 16.92 1.70
N GLU A 308 7.37 17.26 1.54
CA GLU A 308 7.83 18.59 1.19
C GLU A 308 8.25 18.63 -0.29
N ILE A 309 7.72 19.59 -1.05
CA ILE A 309 8.22 19.92 -2.38
C ILE A 309 8.94 21.26 -2.33
N ARG A 310 10.25 21.23 -2.56
CA ARG A 310 11.07 22.44 -2.68
C ARG A 310 11.11 22.90 -4.12
N LEU A 311 10.85 24.17 -4.36
CA LEU A 311 10.77 24.76 -5.69
C LEU A 311 11.68 26.00 -5.78
N LEU A 312 12.49 26.08 -6.83
CA LEU A 312 13.21 27.29 -7.22
C LEU A 312 12.50 27.87 -8.44
N SER A 313 11.92 29.06 -8.29
CA SER A 313 11.24 29.76 -9.39
C SER A 313 12.19 30.71 -10.10
N GLY A 314 12.04 30.83 -11.41
CA GLY A 314 12.76 31.82 -12.23
C GLY A 314 12.06 33.17 -12.30
N GLN A 315 10.82 33.26 -11.83
CA GLN A 315 10.05 34.49 -11.78
C GLN A 315 10.13 35.12 -10.38
N SER A 316 10.29 36.45 -10.34
CA SER A 316 10.22 37.24 -9.12
C SER A 316 8.92 36.92 -8.37
N SER A 317 9.00 36.80 -7.05
CA SER A 317 7.96 36.43 -6.08
C SER A 317 6.65 37.26 -6.06
N GLY A 318 6.33 38.01 -7.12
CA GLY A 318 5.19 38.92 -7.22
C GLY A 318 3.94 38.37 -7.89
N ASP A 319 4.01 37.28 -8.66
CA ASP A 319 2.85 36.76 -9.41
C ASP A 319 2.05 35.71 -8.61
N THR A 320 1.37 36.19 -7.59
CA THR A 320 0.62 35.38 -6.61
C THR A 320 -0.45 34.47 -7.24
N VAL A 321 -1.05 34.89 -8.37
CA VAL A 321 -2.09 34.14 -9.07
C VAL A 321 -1.51 32.89 -9.75
N HIS A 322 -0.34 33.04 -10.37
CA HIS A 322 0.37 31.95 -11.01
C HIS A 322 0.87 30.93 -9.97
N LEU A 323 1.36 31.41 -8.83
CA LEU A 323 1.77 30.55 -7.72
C LEU A 323 0.59 29.71 -7.22
N GLN A 324 -0.56 30.35 -7.01
CA GLN A 324 -1.74 29.67 -6.52
C GLN A 324 -2.23 28.58 -7.50
N THR A 325 -2.21 28.86 -8.80
CA THR A 325 -2.59 27.88 -9.83
C THR A 325 -1.68 26.65 -9.80
N LEU A 326 -0.37 26.85 -9.65
CA LEU A 326 0.59 25.76 -9.51
C LEU A 326 0.36 24.96 -8.22
N LEU A 327 0.10 25.63 -7.10
CA LEU A 327 -0.24 25.00 -5.83
C LEU A 327 -1.49 24.12 -5.98
N ASP A 328 -2.54 24.64 -6.63
CA ASP A 328 -3.79 23.91 -6.83
C ASP A 328 -3.60 22.68 -7.74
N LEU A 329 -2.80 22.80 -8.80
CA LEU A 329 -2.42 21.68 -9.66
C LEU A 329 -1.64 20.60 -8.92
N LEU A 330 -0.66 21.00 -8.09
CA LEU A 330 0.12 20.05 -7.29
C LEU A 330 -0.74 19.38 -6.23
N LYS A 331 -1.60 20.14 -5.53
CA LYS A 331 -2.56 19.59 -4.56
C LYS A 331 -3.51 18.59 -5.22
N ALA A 332 -4.03 18.90 -6.41
CA ALA A 332 -4.90 17.99 -7.16
C ALA A 332 -4.16 16.73 -7.62
N TYR A 333 -2.92 16.85 -8.12
CA TYR A 333 -2.12 15.69 -8.54
C TYR A 333 -1.76 14.78 -7.37
N LEU A 334 -1.45 15.36 -6.21
CA LEU A 334 -1.03 14.64 -5.00
C LEU A 334 -2.21 14.19 -4.13
N ASP A 335 -3.45 14.42 -4.56
CA ASP A 335 -4.68 14.11 -3.79
C ASP A 335 -4.66 14.73 -2.38
N VAL A 336 -4.21 15.99 -2.29
CA VAL A 336 -4.19 16.75 -1.04
C VAL A 336 -5.61 17.18 -0.69
N SER A 337 -6.06 16.76 0.48
CA SER A 337 -7.39 16.98 1.03
C SER A 337 -7.29 17.50 2.46
N VAL A 338 -8.42 17.92 3.04
CA VAL A 338 -8.48 18.41 4.43
C VAL A 338 -7.88 17.41 5.44
N SER A 339 -7.92 16.11 5.14
CA SER A 339 -7.40 15.05 6.02
C SER A 339 -5.87 14.89 6.00
N ASN A 340 -5.17 15.34 4.95
CA ASN A 340 -3.73 15.17 4.81
C ASN A 340 -2.98 16.48 4.47
N GLU A 341 -3.68 17.61 4.40
CA GLU A 341 -3.09 18.93 4.14
C GLU A 341 -2.00 19.29 5.15
N HIS A 342 -2.13 18.88 6.42
CA HIS A 342 -1.10 19.10 7.45
C HIS A 342 0.21 18.33 7.20
N LYS A 343 0.19 17.32 6.34
CA LYS A 343 1.36 16.51 5.94
C LYS A 343 2.04 17.05 4.69
N PHE A 344 1.42 18.00 3.99
CA PHE A 344 1.92 18.52 2.72
C PHE A 344 2.49 19.92 2.87
N LYS A 345 3.68 20.14 2.33
CA LYS A 345 4.36 21.44 2.39
C LYS A 345 5.01 21.78 1.06
N ILE A 346 4.89 23.04 0.65
CA ILE A 346 5.67 23.60 -0.46
C ILE A 346 6.59 24.69 0.08
N THR A 347 7.87 24.60 -0.25
CA THR A 347 8.89 25.56 0.16
C THR A 347 9.55 26.17 -1.06
N PHE A 348 9.43 27.48 -1.20
CA PHE A 348 10.17 28.21 -2.23
C PHE A 348 11.58 28.51 -1.75
N VAL A 349 12.58 28.02 -2.47
CA VAL A 349 13.98 28.24 -2.16
C VAL A 349 14.54 29.33 -3.07
N ASN A 350 15.41 30.18 -2.52
CA ASN A 350 15.96 31.33 -3.24
C ASN A 350 17.17 30.96 -4.12
N ASN A 351 17.82 29.84 -3.83
CA ASN A 351 19.00 29.39 -4.55
C ASN A 351 19.21 27.87 -4.36
N VAL A 352 20.23 27.35 -5.05
CA VAL A 352 20.56 25.92 -5.07
C VAL A 352 20.92 25.35 -3.68
N LEU A 353 21.39 26.17 -2.74
CA LEU A 353 21.74 25.74 -1.38
C LEU A 353 20.50 25.43 -0.52
N GLY A 354 19.30 25.84 -0.94
CA GLY A 354 18.06 25.44 -0.29
C GLY A 354 17.65 23.99 -0.57
N PHE A 355 18.32 23.33 -1.53
CA PHE A 355 18.12 21.92 -1.84
C PHE A 355 19.16 21.05 -1.14
N GLU A 356 18.79 19.78 -0.92
CA GLU A 356 19.78 18.77 -0.57
C GLU A 356 20.58 18.35 -1.80
N LEU A 357 21.90 18.41 -1.65
CA LEU A 357 22.87 18.18 -2.73
C LEU A 357 23.59 16.86 -2.52
N SER A 358 23.90 16.17 -3.62
CA SER A 358 24.73 14.96 -3.60
C SER A 358 26.12 15.25 -3.04
N GLU A 359 26.65 14.41 -2.15
CA GLU A 359 27.96 14.59 -1.52
C GLU A 359 29.11 14.70 -2.54
N THR A 360 29.08 13.89 -3.59
CA THR A 360 30.18 13.77 -4.55
C THR A 360 30.14 14.81 -5.67
N GLY A 361 28.95 15.14 -6.17
CA GLY A 361 28.78 16.01 -7.34
C GLY A 361 28.18 17.38 -7.06
N ARG A 362 27.76 17.65 -5.81
CA ARG A 362 26.96 18.83 -5.41
C ARG A 362 25.75 19.10 -6.33
N LYS A 363 25.16 18.05 -6.90
CA LYS A 363 23.96 18.13 -7.74
C LYS A 363 22.72 18.05 -6.87
N VAL A 364 21.66 18.78 -7.23
CA VAL A 364 20.36 18.67 -6.58
C VAL A 364 19.85 17.25 -6.72
N ILE A 365 19.59 16.59 -5.59
CA ILE A 365 18.98 15.26 -5.57
C ILE A 365 17.48 15.46 -5.79
N ARG A 366 16.89 14.85 -6.82
CA ARG A 366 15.45 15.08 -7.13
C ARG A 366 14.50 14.51 -6.08
N PHE A 367 14.90 13.44 -5.41
CA PHE A 367 14.12 12.76 -4.40
C PHE A 367 14.98 12.40 -3.20
N VAL A 368 14.54 12.81 -2.02
CA VAL A 368 15.17 12.50 -0.75
C VAL A 368 14.15 11.84 0.16
N ASP A 369 14.54 10.75 0.79
CA ASP A 369 13.68 9.99 1.69
C ASP A 369 14.34 9.87 3.06
N HIS A 370 13.84 10.67 4.02
CA HIS A 370 14.21 10.63 5.43
C HIS A 370 13.17 9.91 6.28
N SER A 371 12.23 9.19 5.67
CA SER A 371 11.12 8.55 6.38
C SER A 371 11.48 7.22 7.06
N PHE A 372 12.69 6.69 6.79
CA PHE A 372 13.18 5.38 7.25
C PHE A 372 14.24 5.45 8.35
#